data_AF-A0AB33WLL4-F1
#
_entry.id   AF-A0AB33WLL4-F1
#
_cell.length_a   1.000
_cell.length_b   1.000
_cell.length_c   1.000
_cell.angle_alpha   90.00
_cell.angle_beta   90.00
_cell.angle_gamma   90.00
#
_symmetry.space_group_name_H-M   'P 1'
#
loop_
_entity.id
_entity.type
_entity.pdbx_description
1 polymer ?
#
loop_
_entity_poly.entity_id
_entity_poly.type
_entity_poly.pdbx_seq_one_letter_code
_entity_poly.pdbx_strand_id
1 'polypeptide(L)'
;MKVIYTDKPGNERGACYRLLSEFFGVIGSATEVVVDGDAQDIVNAYQAAGIKVSDGEEQDAPETDPLKMKVPELKEWLTAKGIVFDATAKKEDLQALVPAE
;
A
#
# COMPACT_ATOMS: atom_id res chain seq x y z
N MET A 1 -10.92 -4.46 10.76
CA MET A 1 -10.00 -3.89 11.76
C MET A 1 -8.59 -3.95 11.19
N LYS A 2 -7.83 -2.86 11.23
CA LYS A 2 -6.44 -2.82 10.75
C LYS A 2 -5.50 -3.22 11.88
N VAL A 3 -4.60 -4.16 11.63
CA VAL A 3 -3.58 -4.61 12.59
C VAL A 3 -2.21 -4.25 12.05
N ILE A 4 -1.38 -3.61 12.86
CA ILE A 4 -0.04 -3.18 12.45
C ILE A 4 0.97 -3.87 13.35
N TYR A 5 1.77 -4.77 12.78
CA TYR A 5 2.92 -5.39 13.43
C TYR A 5 4.15 -4.51 13.18
N THR A 6 4.72 -3.95 14.24
CA THR A 6 5.91 -3.08 14.18
C THR A 6 6.62 -3.09 15.52
N ASP A 7 7.94 -2.94 15.54
CA ASP A 7 8.68 -2.70 16.78
C ASP A 7 8.50 -1.27 17.32
N LYS A 8 7.93 -0.36 16.52
CA LYS A 8 7.73 1.05 16.84
C LYS A 8 6.24 1.40 16.75
N PRO A 9 5.43 1.06 17.77
CA PRO A 9 4.00 1.31 17.73
C PRO A 9 3.71 2.81 17.59
N GLY A 10 2.79 3.13 16.69
CA GLY A 10 2.31 4.49 16.44
C GLY A 10 1.03 4.82 17.20
N ASN A 11 0.29 5.82 16.72
CA ASN A 11 -0.98 6.26 17.29
C ASN A 11 -2.07 6.48 16.22
N GLU A 12 -2.02 5.69 15.14
CA GLU A 12 -3.06 5.71 14.11
C GLU A 12 -4.42 5.28 14.71
N ARG A 13 -5.44 6.14 14.56
CA ARG A 13 -6.78 5.86 15.10
C ARG A 13 -7.41 4.72 14.30
N GLY A 14 -7.87 3.68 15.01
CA GLY A 14 -8.50 2.52 14.39
C GLY A 14 -7.52 1.42 13.96
N ALA A 15 -6.22 1.64 14.13
CA ALA A 15 -5.21 0.61 14.01
C ALA A 15 -4.94 -0.05 15.36
N CYS A 16 -4.74 -1.36 15.36
CA CYS A 16 -4.27 -2.11 16.51
C CYS A 16 -2.80 -2.43 16.31
N TYR A 17 -1.94 -1.70 17.02
CA TYR A 17 -0.51 -1.95 17.01
C TYR A 17 -0.18 -3.18 17.86
N ARG A 18 0.73 -4.01 17.35
CA ARG A 18 1.34 -5.13 18.05
C ARG A 18 2.82 -5.20 17.72
N LEU A 19 3.63 -5.73 18.62
CA LEU A 19 5.02 -6.00 18.33
C LEU A 19 5.15 -7.21 17.40
N LEU A 20 6.20 -7.24 16.58
CA LEU A 20 6.51 -8.39 15.72
C LEU A 20 6.68 -9.67 16.57
N SER A 21 7.24 -9.55 17.78
CA SER A 21 7.39 -10.64 18.75
C SER A 21 6.09 -11.10 19.42
N GLU A 22 4.99 -10.35 19.30
CA GLU A 22 3.68 -10.66 19.90
C GLU A 22 2.74 -11.35 18.90
N PHE A 23 3.31 -11.97 17.88
CA PHE A 23 2.56 -12.81 16.96
C PHE A 23 2.31 -14.20 17.56
N PHE A 24 1.08 -14.42 18.02
CA PHE A 24 0.61 -15.72 18.55
C PHE A 24 -0.31 -16.47 17.57
N GLY A 25 -0.52 -15.92 16.37
CA GLY A 25 -1.44 -16.44 15.37
C GLY A 25 -2.28 -15.36 14.71
N VAL A 26 -3.02 -15.77 13.68
CA VAL A 26 -3.88 -14.89 12.88
C VAL A 26 -5.06 -14.36 13.70
N ILE A 27 -5.29 -13.07 13.64
CA ILE A 27 -6.48 -12.42 14.19
C ILE A 27 -7.61 -12.50 13.16
N GLY A 28 -8.61 -13.37 13.40
CA GLY A 28 -9.70 -13.61 12.44
C GLY A 28 -10.61 -12.42 12.15
N SER A 29 -10.58 -11.36 12.96
CA SER A 29 -11.31 -10.09 12.72
C SER A 29 -10.47 -9.04 11.96
N ALA A 30 -9.20 -9.35 11.66
CA ALA A 30 -8.35 -8.46 10.87
C ALA A 30 -8.86 -8.43 9.42
N THR A 31 -9.08 -7.22 8.92
CA THR A 31 -9.45 -6.99 7.51
C THR A 31 -8.27 -6.54 6.68
N GLU A 32 -7.27 -5.97 7.36
CA GLU A 32 -6.04 -5.46 6.79
C GLU A 32 -4.93 -5.63 7.83
N VAL A 33 -3.77 -6.09 7.38
CA VAL A 33 -2.59 -6.26 8.23
C VAL A 33 -1.42 -5.55 7.58
N VAL A 34 -0.69 -4.79 8.37
CA VAL A 34 0.55 -4.15 7.95
C VAL A 34 1.68 -4.75 8.78
N VAL A 35 2.73 -5.24 8.15
CA VAL A 35 3.90 -5.80 8.81
C VAL A 35 5.09 -4.90 8.48
N ASP A 36 5.38 -3.97 9.38
CA ASP A 36 6.52 -3.08 9.34
C ASP A 36 7.72 -3.76 10.01
N GLY A 37 8.44 -4.55 9.22
CA GLY A 37 9.63 -5.28 9.64
C GLY A 37 9.83 -6.58 8.87
N ASP A 38 10.97 -7.24 9.13
CA ASP A 38 11.34 -8.50 8.51
C ASP A 38 10.67 -9.68 9.27
N ALA A 39 9.36 -9.84 9.09
CA ALA A 39 8.57 -10.87 9.77
C ALA A 39 7.72 -11.67 8.78
N GLN A 40 8.40 -12.44 7.92
CA GLN A 40 7.76 -13.23 6.87
C GLN A 40 6.77 -14.26 7.42
N ASP A 41 7.00 -14.81 8.61
CA ASP A 41 6.09 -15.76 9.26
C ASP A 41 4.69 -15.16 9.50
N ILE A 42 4.65 -13.87 9.89
CA ILE A 42 3.40 -13.13 10.10
C ILE A 42 2.69 -12.93 8.76
N VAL A 43 3.44 -12.46 7.76
CA VAL A 43 2.92 -12.23 6.41
C VAL A 43 2.31 -13.51 5.83
N ASN A 44 3.05 -14.61 5.88
CA ASN A 44 2.61 -15.90 5.35
C ASN A 44 1.36 -16.41 6.07
N ALA A 45 1.29 -16.28 7.40
CA ALA A 45 0.15 -16.74 8.18
C ALA A 45 -1.14 -15.99 7.82
N TYR A 46 -1.07 -14.66 7.71
CA TYR A 46 -2.23 -13.85 7.34
C TYR A 46 -2.61 -14.02 5.86
N GLN A 47 -1.64 -14.12 4.95
CA GLN A 47 -1.90 -14.44 3.54
C GLN A 47 -2.57 -15.81 3.38
N ALA A 48 -2.12 -16.83 4.12
CA ALA A 48 -2.73 -18.16 4.11
C ALA A 48 -4.18 -18.15 4.64
N ALA A 49 -4.51 -17.18 5.51
CA ALA A 49 -5.87 -16.93 5.96
C ALA A 49 -6.71 -16.09 4.98
N GLY A 50 -6.15 -15.69 3.84
CA GLY A 50 -6.81 -14.85 2.83
C GLY A 50 -6.96 -13.38 3.24
N ILE A 51 -6.18 -12.93 4.22
CA ILE A 51 -6.21 -11.55 4.71
C ILE A 51 -5.18 -10.73 3.93
N LYS A 52 -5.55 -9.49 3.57
CA LYS A 52 -4.65 -8.56 2.89
C LYS A 52 -3.52 -8.17 3.85
N VAL A 53 -2.28 -8.49 3.48
CA VAL A 53 -1.08 -8.09 4.20
C VAL A 53 -0.26 -7.15 3.33
N SER A 54 0.13 -6.00 3.88
CA SER A 54 1.10 -5.08 3.29
C SER A 54 2.38 -5.12 4.13
N ASP A 55 3.54 -5.08 3.49
CA ASP A 55 4.76 -4.66 4.16
C ASP A 55 4.60 -3.18 4.59
N GLY A 56 5.18 -2.77 5.71
CA GLY A 56 5.04 -1.42 6.29
C GLY A 56 5.41 -0.25 5.37
N GLU A 57 5.98 -0.53 4.19
CA GLU A 57 6.05 0.40 3.08
C GLU A 57 4.66 0.50 2.45
N GLU A 58 4.01 1.64 2.65
CA GLU A 58 2.73 2.09 2.09
C GLU A 58 2.42 1.54 0.67
N GLN A 59 2.00 0.28 0.60
CA GLN A 59 1.29 -0.28 -0.53
C GLN A 59 -0.15 0.20 -0.40
N ASP A 60 -0.31 1.49 -0.72
CA ASP A 60 -1.53 2.00 -1.32
C ASP A 60 -2.04 0.91 -2.25
N ALA A 61 -3.29 0.48 -2.06
CA ALA A 61 -3.93 -0.36 -3.07
C ALA A 61 -3.65 0.30 -4.42
N PRO A 62 -3.27 -0.44 -5.49
CA PRO A 62 -2.94 0.18 -6.76
C PRO A 62 -4.09 1.12 -7.12
N GLU A 63 -3.86 2.43 -6.97
CA GLU A 63 -4.88 3.44 -7.18
C GLU A 63 -5.11 3.41 -8.68
N THR A 64 -6.14 2.68 -9.12
CA THR A 64 -6.39 2.48 -10.54
C THR A 64 -6.83 3.76 -11.24
N ASP A 65 -7.14 4.80 -10.46
CA ASP A 65 -7.43 6.15 -10.92
C ASP A 65 -6.12 6.91 -11.23
N PRO A 66 -5.77 7.16 -12.51
CA PRO A 66 -4.60 7.97 -12.86
C PRO A 66 -4.66 9.41 -12.30
N LEU A 67 -5.86 9.91 -11.97
CA LEU A 67 -6.04 11.20 -11.28
C LEU A 67 -5.73 11.15 -9.79
N LYS A 68 -5.62 9.96 -9.18
CA LYS A 68 -5.25 9.80 -7.77
C LYS A 68 -3.87 9.18 -7.56
N MET A 69 -3.31 8.49 -8.57
CA MET A 69 -1.95 7.95 -8.57
C MET A 69 -0.88 8.96 -8.11
N LYS A 70 0.20 8.45 -7.50
CA LYS A 70 1.41 9.23 -7.21
C LYS A 70 2.12 9.58 -8.53
N VAL A 71 2.89 10.68 -8.54
CA VAL A 71 3.65 11.12 -9.72
C VAL A 71 4.49 10.02 -10.38
N PRO A 72 5.25 9.19 -9.65
CA PRO A 72 5.98 8.07 -10.26
C PRO A 72 5.06 7.06 -10.97
N GLU A 73 3.99 6.61 -10.31
CA GLU A 73 3.02 5.66 -10.90
C GLU A 73 2.31 6.23 -12.13
N LEU A 74 1.92 7.51 -12.08
CA LEU A 74 1.28 8.19 -13.21
C LEU A 74 2.21 8.26 -14.44
N LYS A 75 3.50 8.49 -14.23
CA LYS A 75 4.50 8.48 -15.31
C LYS A 75 4.63 7.10 -15.94
N GLU A 76 4.65 6.05 -15.12
CA GLU A 76 4.67 4.67 -15.60
C GLU A 76 3.39 4.34 -16.39
N TRP A 77 2.23 4.77 -15.89
CA TRP A 77 0.95 4.56 -16.57
C TRP A 77 0.86 5.29 -17.92
N LEU A 78 1.27 6.57 -17.98
CA LEU A 78 1.31 7.34 -19.23
C LEU A 78 2.28 6.70 -20.24
N THR A 79 3.45 6.24 -19.78
CA THR A 79 4.43 5.53 -20.62
C THR A 79 3.86 4.22 -21.15
N ALA A 80 3.16 3.45 -20.30
CA ALA A 80 2.51 2.20 -20.68
C ALA A 80 1.38 2.43 -21.71
N LYS A 81 0.70 3.58 -21.65
CA LYS A 81 -0.27 4.02 -22.66
C LYS A 81 0.37 4.61 -23.93
N GLY A 82 1.70 4.73 -23.97
CA GLY A 82 2.43 5.32 -25.09
C GLY A 82 2.29 6.84 -25.18
N ILE A 83 1.91 7.50 -24.09
CA ILE A 83 1.75 8.95 -24.01
C ILE A 83 3.11 9.56 -23.67
N VAL A 84 3.59 10.42 -24.56
CA VAL A 84 4.82 11.18 -24.34
C VAL A 84 4.50 12.36 -23.43
N PHE A 85 5.18 12.44 -22.29
CA PHE A 85 5.09 13.54 -21.35
C PHE A 85 6.47 14.07 -21.01
N ASP A 86 6.55 15.31 -20.54
CA ASP A 86 7.81 15.89 -20.10
C ASP A 86 8.15 15.36 -18.69
N ALA A 87 9.38 14.87 -18.48
CA ALA A 87 9.79 14.33 -17.18
C ALA A 87 9.82 15.41 -16.07
N THR A 88 9.90 16.69 -16.47
CA THR A 88 9.84 17.87 -15.60
C THR A 88 8.43 18.45 -15.48
N ALA A 89 7.45 17.89 -16.21
CA ALA A 89 6.05 18.25 -16.09
C ALA A 89 5.56 18.06 -14.65
N LYS A 90 4.71 19.00 -14.20
CA LYS A 90 4.08 18.95 -12.88
C LYS A 90 2.99 17.88 -12.86
N LYS A 91 2.62 17.42 -11.66
CA LYS A 91 1.53 16.44 -11.47
C LYS A 91 0.27 16.82 -12.24
N GLU A 92 -0.13 18.08 -12.21
CA GLU A 92 -1.32 18.60 -12.89
C GLU A 92 -1.26 18.41 -14.42
N ASP A 93 -0.09 18.62 -15.01
CA ASP A 93 0.14 18.51 -16.46
C ASP A 93 0.15 17.04 -16.90
N LEU A 94 0.79 16.17 -16.11
CA LEU A 94 0.73 14.71 -16.30
C LEU A 94 -0.70 14.18 -16.19
N GLN A 95 -1.50 14.71 -15.27
CA GLN A 95 -2.91 14.32 -15.11
C GLN A 95 -3.78 14.81 -16.27
N ALA A 96 -3.46 15.97 -16.85
CA ALA A 96 -4.16 16.48 -18.03
C ALA A 96 -3.89 15.65 -19.30
N LEU A 97 -2.77 14.92 -19.34
CA LEU A 97 -2.44 13.99 -20.42
C LEU A 97 -3.17 12.65 -20.32
N VAL A 98 -3.86 12.39 -19.20
CA VAL A 98 -4.65 11.17 -19.03
C VAL A 98 -5.85 11.22 -19.97
N PRO A 99 -5.97 10.29 -20.93
CA PRO A 99 -7.15 10.20 -21.78
C PRO A 99 -8.35 9.81 -20.92
N ALA A 100 -9.38 10.66 -20.92
CA ALA A 100 -10.70 10.30 -20.44
C ALA A 100 -11.33 9.38 -21.49
N GLU A 101 -11.47 8.09 -21.17
CA GLU A 101 -12.21 7.12 -21.98
C GLU A 101 -13.72 7.34 -21.88
#